data_AF-A0A3P8U5Y7-F1
#
_entry.id   AF-A0A3P8U5Y7-F1
#
_cell.length_a   1.000
_cell.length_b   1.000
_cell.length_c   1.000
_cell.angle_alpha   90.00
_cell.angle_beta   90.00
_cell.angle_gamma   90.00
#
_symmetry.space_group_name_H-M   'P 1'
#
loop_
_entity.id
_entity.type
_entity.pdbx_description
1 polymer ?
#
loop_
_entity_poly.entity_id
_entity_poly.type
_entity_poly.pdbx_seq_one_letter_code
_entity_poly.pdbx_strand_id
1 'polypeptide(L)'
;MLEHLKESELKEFKWTLEDSNFMFMLDLPCIPRCKLDKADMLDLVDLMIQAYSQRSVEVTKKVFKKMNRNDLVLMLSDSSS
;
A
#
# COMPACT_ATOMS: atom_id res chain seq x y z
N MET A 1 9.47 -4.73 5.27
CA MET A 1 8.39 -4.88 4.26
C MET A 1 8.25 -3.68 3.34
N LEU A 2 7.61 -2.57 3.76
CA LEU A 2 7.64 -1.31 2.98
C LEU A 2 9.03 -0.66 2.99
N GLU A 3 9.90 -1.04 3.94
CA GLU A 3 11.30 -0.57 4.05
C GLU A 3 12.21 -1.08 2.93
N HIS A 4 11.76 -2.10 2.20
CA HIS A 4 12.48 -2.63 1.04
C HIS A 4 12.10 -1.92 -0.25
N LEU A 5 11.20 -0.93 -0.19
CA LEU A 5 10.86 -0.08 -1.32
C LEU A 5 11.84 1.08 -1.43
N LYS A 6 12.27 1.36 -2.65
CA LYS A 6 12.99 2.60 -2.96
C LYS A 6 12.02 3.78 -2.92
N GLU A 7 12.53 5.00 -2.79
CA GLU A 7 11.69 6.21 -2.82
C GLU A 7 10.80 6.31 -4.06
N SER A 8 11.32 5.90 -5.23
CA SER A 8 10.55 5.86 -6.47
C SER A 8 9.35 4.91 -6.39
N GLU A 9 9.54 3.77 -5.72
CA GLU A 9 8.50 2.75 -5.56
C GLU A 9 7.51 3.16 -4.47
N LEU A 10 7.99 3.77 -3.39
CA LEU A 10 7.13 4.35 -2.37
C LEU A 10 6.21 5.43 -2.96
N LYS A 11 6.73 6.23 -3.90
CA LYS A 11 5.93 7.23 -4.63
C LYS A 11 4.87 6.57 -5.50
N GLU A 12 5.21 5.53 -6.25
CA GLU A 12 4.25 4.77 -7.06
C GLU A 12 3.20 4.05 -6.20
N PHE A 13 3.59 3.55 -5.04
CA PHE A 13 2.71 2.95 -4.05
C PHE A 13 1.68 3.96 -3.55
N LYS A 14 2.12 5.16 -3.14
CA LYS A 14 1.25 6.27 -2.74
C LYS A 14 0.29 6.66 -3.86
N TRP A 15 0.80 6.76 -5.10
CA TRP A 15 -0.03 7.11 -6.24
C TRP A 15 -1.12 6.05 -6.53
N THR A 16 -0.81 4.77 -6.29
CA THR A 16 -1.79 3.69 -6.40
C THR A 16 -2.86 3.73 -5.31
N LEU A 17 -2.53 4.22 -4.12
CA LEU A 17 -3.51 4.44 -3.04
C LEU A 17 -4.39 5.68 -3.27
N GLU A 18 -3.89 6.67 -4.00
CA GLU A 18 -4.65 7.85 -4.46
C GLU A 18 -5.60 7.50 -5.62
N ASP A 19 -5.29 6.44 -6.38
CA ASP A 19 -6.11 5.97 -7.50
C ASP A 19 -7.48 5.49 -7.01
N SER A 20 -8.45 6.39 -7.12
CA SER A 20 -9.82 6.17 -6.66
C SER A 20 -10.51 5.06 -7.44
N ASN A 21 -10.14 4.82 -8.70
CA ASN A 21 -10.71 3.73 -9.48
C ASN A 21 -10.18 2.38 -9.00
N PHE A 22 -8.89 2.31 -8.67
CA PHE A 22 -8.31 1.11 -8.06
C PHE A 22 -8.89 0.85 -6.67
N MET A 23 -9.00 1.86 -5.81
CA MET A 23 -9.62 1.72 -4.49
C MET A 23 -11.10 1.30 -4.57
N PHE A 24 -11.85 1.87 -5.51
CA PHE A 24 -13.24 1.49 -5.78
C PHE A 24 -13.36 0.02 -6.21
N MET A 25 -12.45 -0.47 -7.05
CA MET A 25 -12.41 -1.89 -7.45
C MET A 25 -12.17 -2.84 -6.25
N LEU A 26 -11.53 -2.34 -5.19
CA LEU A 26 -11.27 -3.10 -3.97
C LEU A 26 -12.40 -2.99 -2.93
N ASP A 27 -13.42 -2.17 -3.21
CA ASP A 27 -14.48 -1.80 -2.26
C ASP A 27 -13.89 -1.19 -0.96
N LEU A 28 -12.93 -0.28 -1.13
CA LEU A 28 -12.20 0.35 -0.04
C LEU A 28 -12.16 1.87 -0.17
N PRO A 29 -12.07 2.60 0.96
CA PRO A 29 -11.98 4.04 0.94
C PRO A 29 -10.66 4.51 0.30
N CYS A 30 -10.74 5.55 -0.54
CA CYS A 30 -9.55 6.20 -1.07
C CYS A 30 -8.89 7.06 0.01
N ILE A 31 -7.56 7.01 0.12
CA ILE A 31 -6.81 7.88 1.03
C ILE A 31 -6.49 9.18 0.28
N PRO A 32 -6.82 10.35 0.84
CA PRO A 32 -6.56 11.61 0.16
C PRO A 32 -5.06 11.85 -0.02
N ARG A 33 -4.68 12.31 -1.22
CA ARG A 33 -3.30 12.64 -1.61
C ARG A 33 -2.58 13.50 -0.58
N CYS A 34 -3.27 14.49 -0.01
CA CYS A 34 -2.71 15.41 0.97
C CYS A 34 -2.09 14.69 2.19
N LYS A 35 -2.65 13.53 2.57
CA LYS A 35 -2.11 12.67 3.62
C LYS A 35 -0.96 11.81 3.10
N LEU A 36 -1.09 11.25 1.90
CA LEU A 36 -0.07 10.38 1.30
C LEU A 36 1.23 11.13 0.95
N ASP A 37 1.13 12.34 0.41
CA ASP A 37 2.30 13.15 0.04
C ASP A 37 3.14 13.52 1.27
N LYS A 38 2.49 13.77 2.42
CA LYS A 38 3.16 14.12 3.68
C LYS A 38 3.55 12.92 4.53
N ALA A 39 3.00 11.74 4.27
CA ALA A 39 3.23 10.56 5.08
C ALA A 39 4.62 9.98 4.82
N ASP A 40 5.41 9.78 5.86
CA ASP A 40 6.60 8.94 5.77
C ASP A 40 6.21 7.46 5.72
N MET A 41 7.19 6.57 5.64
CA MET A 41 6.93 5.14 5.49
C MET A 41 6.14 4.56 6.67
N LEU A 42 6.41 5.03 7.90
CA LEU A 42 5.67 4.62 9.09
C LEU A 42 4.26 5.23 9.12
N ASP A 43 4.13 6.51 8.77
CA ASP A 43 2.82 7.16 8.66
C ASP A 43 1.95 6.50 7.60
N LEU A 44 2.55 6.03 6.51
CA LEU A 44 1.85 5.32 5.44
C LEU A 44 1.30 3.98 5.95
N VAL A 45 2.10 3.23 6.69
CA VAL A 45 1.65 1.99 7.35
C VAL A 45 0.48 2.30 8.28
N ASP A 46 0.63 3.32 9.11
CA ASP A 46 -0.40 3.69 10.09
C ASP A 46 -1.69 4.18 9.40
N LEU A 47 -1.58 4.99 8.35
CA LEU A 47 -2.71 5.41 7.52
C LEU A 47 -3.44 4.22 6.89
N MET A 48 -2.70 3.23 6.39
CA MET A 48 -3.32 2.02 5.82
C MET A 48 -4.00 1.16 6.88
N ILE A 49 -3.40 1.04 8.08
CA ILE A 49 -4.02 0.32 9.19
C ILE A 49 -5.26 1.08 9.69
N GLN A 50 -5.22 2.40 9.77
CA GLN A 50 -6.39 3.21 10.16
C GLN A 50 -7.50 3.15 9.11
N ALA A 51 -7.17 3.20 7.82
CA ALA A 51 -8.15 3.22 6.73
C ALA A 51 -8.74 1.83 6.44
N TYR A 52 -7.92 0.77 6.53
CA TYR A 52 -8.27 -0.57 6.04
C TYR A 52 -8.21 -1.64 7.13
N SER A 53 -7.67 -1.35 8.32
CA SER A 53 -7.56 -2.28 9.44
C SER A 53 -6.91 -3.60 9.01
N GLN A 54 -7.57 -4.74 9.24
CA GLN A 54 -7.09 -6.07 8.82
C GLN A 54 -6.92 -6.21 7.29
N ARG A 55 -7.64 -5.43 6.48
CA ARG A 55 -7.51 -5.46 5.01
C ARG A 55 -6.26 -4.73 4.49
N SER A 56 -5.54 -4.00 5.34
CA SER A 56 -4.31 -3.27 4.96
C SER A 56 -3.24 -4.16 4.32
N VAL A 57 -3.10 -5.40 4.81
CA VAL A 57 -2.17 -6.39 4.26
C VAL A 57 -2.59 -6.82 2.85
N GLU A 58 -3.89 -7.07 2.63
CA GLU A 58 -4.42 -7.42 1.31
C GLU A 58 -4.27 -6.27 0.31
N VAL A 59 -4.54 -5.03 0.73
CA VAL A 59 -4.33 -3.83 -0.09
C VAL A 59 -2.86 -3.73 -0.48
N THR A 60 -1.95 -3.85 0.48
CA THR A 60 -0.51 -3.79 0.22
C THR A 60 -0.08 -4.86 -0.79
N LYS A 61 -0.58 -6.10 -0.65
CA LYS A 61 -0.32 -7.18 -1.62
C LYS A 61 -0.84 -6.82 -3.02
N LYS A 62 -2.05 -6.26 -3.15
CA LYS A 62 -2.61 -5.87 -4.45
C LYS A 62 -1.88 -4.70 -5.08
N VAL A 63 -1.46 -3.71 -4.29
CA VAL A 63 -0.65 -2.59 -4.75
C VAL A 63 0.71 -3.09 -5.27
N PHE A 64 1.40 -3.96 -4.51
CA PHE A 64 2.67 -4.55 -4.96
C PHE A 64 2.52 -5.39 -6.23
N LYS A 65 1.42 -6.13 -6.39
CA LYS A 65 1.12 -6.81 -7.65
C LYS A 65 0.98 -5.84 -8.82
N LYS A 66 0.32 -4.69 -8.62
CA LYS A 66 0.14 -3.65 -9.64
C LYS A 66 1.47 -2.96 -10.01
N MET A 67 2.37 -2.81 -9.03
CA MET A 67 3.75 -2.33 -9.23
C MET A 67 4.71 -3.41 -9.75
N ASN A 68 4.21 -4.61 -10.05
CA ASN A 68 4.99 -5.76 -10.49
C ASN A 68 6.07 -6.24 -9.47
N ARG A 69 5.98 -5.82 -8.21
CA ARG A 69 6.84 -6.25 -7.07
C ARG A 69 6.31 -7.52 -6.42
N ASN A 70 6.20 -8.59 -7.20
CA ASN A 70 5.74 -9.90 -6.73
C ASN A 70 6.70 -10.54 -5.72
N ASP A 71 7.98 -10.16 -5.73
CA ASP A 71 8.98 -10.54 -4.73
C ASP A 71 8.54 -10.14 -3.31
N LEU A 72 8.04 -8.90 -3.15
CA LEU A 72 7.57 -8.41 -1.86
C LEU A 72 6.26 -9.09 -1.43
N VAL A 73 5.41 -9.47 -2.38
CA VAL A 73 4.15 -10.20 -2.12
C VAL A 73 4.41 -11.61 -1.57
N LEU A 74 5.43 -12.29 -2.11
CA LEU A 74 5.87 -13.60 -1.63
C LEU A 74 6.44 -13.50 -0.22
N MET A 75 7.33 -12.53 0.03
CA MET A 75 7.90 -12.29 1.36
C MET A 75 6.81 -11.98 2.42
N LEU A 76 5.74 -11.31 2.00
CA LEU A 76 4.52 -11.03 2.78
C LEU A 76 3.64 -12.25 3.06
N SER A 77 3.80 -13.32 2.30
CA SER A 77 3.03 -14.56 2.46
C SER A 77 3.83 -15.59 3.26
N ASP A 78 5.15 -15.60 3.13
CA ASP A 78 6.06 -16.48 3.88
C ASP A 78 6.19 -16.07 5.36
N SER A 79 6.03 -14.78 5.69
CA SER A 79 6.07 -14.26 7.06
C SER A 79 4.83 -14.54 7.90
N SER A 80 3.84 -15.26 7.37
CA SER A 80 2.62 -15.67 8.08
C SER A 80 2.68 -17.09 8.67
N SER A 81 3.88 -17.68 8.79
CA SER A 81 4.07 -19.04 9.34
C SER A 81 4.26 -19.06 10.86
#